data_AF-A4WX54-F1
#
_entry.id   AF-A4WX54-F1
#
_cell.length_a   1.000
_cell.length_b   1.000
_cell.length_c   1.000
_cell.angle_alpha   90.00
_cell.angle_beta   90.00
_cell.angle_gamma   90.00
#
_symmetry.space_group_name_H-M   'P 1'
#
loop_
_entity.id
_entity.type
_entity.pdbx_description
1 polymer ?
#
loop_
_entity_poly.entity_id
_entity_poly.type
_entity_poly.pdbx_seq_one_letter_code
_entity_poly.pdbx_strand_id
1 'polypeptide(L)'
;MPRFEYKVVPAPRKGEKVKGARTPTDRFAHALTQMMNELGRDGWDYLRAETLPCEERVGFTGKTTTYQNLLIFRRVVEEAQTTDRLPADLPAFFRPEGTPAPSALASSLRSGADEGQRGLTAQAPEGQAPSLGPARGGLAAE
;
A
#
# COMPACT_ATOMS: atom_id res chain seq x y z
N MET A 1 -16.61 -16.06 1.47
CA MET A 1 -15.87 -15.16 2.37
C MET A 1 -14.39 -15.50 2.25
N PRO A 2 -13.47 -14.52 2.18
CA PRO A 2 -12.04 -14.81 2.10
C PRO A 2 -11.59 -15.58 3.35
N ARG A 3 -10.80 -16.64 3.15
CA ARG A 3 -10.16 -17.36 4.25
C ARG A 3 -8.84 -16.68 4.57
N PHE A 4 -8.54 -16.56 5.85
CA PHE A 4 -7.29 -15.95 6.32
C PHE A 4 -6.50 -16.94 7.14
N GLU A 5 -5.19 -16.93 6.93
CA GLU A 5 -4.23 -17.54 7.83
C GLU A 5 -3.68 -16.44 8.74
N TYR A 6 -3.43 -16.76 10.00
CA TYR A 6 -2.90 -15.82 10.98
C TYR A 6 -1.55 -16.31 11.50
N LYS A 7 -0.61 -15.38 11.63
CA LYS A 7 0.69 -15.61 12.24
C LYS A 7 0.88 -14.65 13.40
N VAL A 8 1.23 -15.17 14.56
CA VAL A 8 1.49 -14.40 15.77
C VAL A 8 2.95 -14.55 16.13
N VAL A 9 3.67 -13.44 16.21
CA VAL A 9 5.10 -13.42 16.54
C VAL A 9 5.35 -12.52 17.75
N PRO A 10 6.30 -12.84 18.63
CA PRO A 10 6.66 -11.95 19.72
C PRO A 10 7.28 -10.66 19.18
N ALA A 11 6.88 -9.53 19.75
CA ALA A 11 7.49 -8.25 19.41
C ALA A 11 8.99 -8.25 19.81
N PRO A 12 9.87 -7.61 19.02
CA PRO A 12 11.26 -7.43 19.40
C PRO A 12 11.36 -6.77 20.78
N ARG A 13 12.18 -7.31 21.69
CA ARG A 13 12.37 -6.72 23.03
C ARG A 13 13.56 -5.78 23.12
N LYS A 14 14.54 -5.98 22.25
CA LYS A 14 15.79 -5.23 22.20
C LYS A 14 16.14 -4.97 20.75
N GLY A 15 16.63 -3.76 20.48
CA GLY A 15 17.14 -3.41 19.17
C GLY A 15 18.51 -4.02 18.89
N GLU A 16 18.72 -4.52 17.68
CA GLU A 16 20.01 -5.01 17.21
C GLU A 16 20.99 -3.84 16.96
N LYS A 17 22.28 -4.04 17.26
CA LYS A 17 23.30 -3.01 16.98
C LYS A 17 23.65 -3.05 15.49
N VAL A 18 23.27 -2.01 14.77
CA VAL A 18 23.47 -1.91 13.33
C VAL A 18 24.16 -0.60 12.98
N LYS A 19 24.94 -0.61 11.90
CA LYS A 19 25.69 0.55 11.43
C LYS A 19 24.69 1.66 11.03
N GLY A 20 24.70 2.77 11.77
CA GLY A 20 23.79 3.90 11.56
C GLY A 20 22.76 4.11 12.67
N ALA A 21 22.45 3.08 13.47
CA ALA A 21 21.53 3.20 14.60
C ALA A 21 22.29 3.64 15.87
N ARG A 22 22.27 4.94 16.17
CA ARG A 22 23.05 5.53 17.26
C ARG A 22 22.33 5.38 18.61
N THR A 23 21.02 5.51 18.64
CA THR A 23 20.23 5.45 19.87
C THR A 23 19.62 4.06 20.11
N PRO A 24 19.23 3.71 21.36
CA PRO A 24 18.45 2.50 21.63
C PRO A 24 17.12 2.46 20.87
N THR A 25 16.47 3.61 20.70
CA THR A 25 15.23 3.76 19.94
C THR A 25 15.46 3.44 18.46
N ASP A 26 16.54 3.94 17.85
CA ASP A 26 16.86 3.66 16.45
C ASP A 26 17.08 2.16 16.22
N ARG A 27 17.79 1.51 17.15
CA ARG A 27 18.04 0.07 17.08
C ARG A 27 16.74 -0.72 17.18
N PHE A 28 15.83 -0.30 18.07
CA PHE A 28 14.53 -0.93 18.23
C PHE A 28 13.66 -0.75 16.99
N ALA A 29 13.58 0.47 16.47
CA ALA A 29 12.84 0.78 15.25
C ALA A 29 13.38 -0.04 14.07
N HIS A 30 14.71 -0.14 13.92
CA HIS A 30 15.32 -0.96 12.89
C HIS A 30 14.95 -2.45 13.01
N ALA A 31 15.05 -3.02 14.21
CA ALA A 31 14.68 -4.42 14.45
C ALA A 31 13.20 -4.67 14.12
N LEU A 32 12.31 -3.74 14.47
CA LEU A 32 10.89 -3.81 14.13
C LEU A 32 10.70 -3.72 12.61
N THR A 33 11.34 -2.76 11.94
CA THR A 33 11.30 -2.59 10.48
C THR A 33 11.77 -3.85 9.75
N GLN A 34 12.87 -4.47 10.19
CA GLN A 34 13.34 -5.71 9.60
C GLN A 34 12.31 -6.83 9.71
N MET A 35 11.74 -7.04 10.90
CA MET A 35 10.70 -8.06 11.11
C MET A 35 9.44 -7.79 10.27
N MET A 36 8.99 -6.54 10.18
CA MET A 36 7.85 -6.15 9.32
C MET A 36 8.14 -6.46 7.85
N ASN A 37 9.33 -6.10 7.38
CA ASN A 37 9.71 -6.30 5.98
C ASN A 37 9.91 -7.78 5.64
N GLU A 38 10.46 -8.58 6.54
CA GLU A 38 10.61 -10.02 6.36
C GLU A 38 9.24 -10.69 6.21
N LEU A 39 8.31 -10.42 7.13
CA LEU A 39 6.97 -10.98 7.07
C LEU A 39 6.16 -10.43 5.89
N GLY A 40 6.32 -9.14 5.55
CA GLY A 40 5.72 -8.56 4.36
C GLY A 40 6.23 -9.22 3.07
N ARG A 41 7.52 -9.56 2.99
CA ARG A 41 8.10 -10.31 1.85
C ARG A 41 7.54 -11.73 1.74
N ASP A 42 7.22 -12.35 2.86
CA ASP A 42 6.57 -13.66 2.94
C ASP A 42 5.04 -13.60 2.65
N GLY A 43 4.52 -12.42 2.31
CA GLY A 43 3.11 -12.20 1.98
C GLY A 43 2.19 -12.05 3.20
N TRP A 44 2.73 -11.69 4.36
CA TRP A 44 1.94 -11.41 5.56
C TRP A 44 1.63 -9.92 5.69
N ASP A 45 0.35 -9.61 5.90
CA ASP A 45 -0.14 -8.27 6.22
C ASP A 45 -0.16 -8.05 7.74
N TYR A 46 0.42 -6.94 8.18
CA TYR A 46 0.32 -6.52 9.57
C TYR A 46 -1.13 -6.16 9.94
N LEU A 47 -1.63 -6.75 11.02
CA LEU A 47 -2.98 -6.46 11.54
C LEU A 47 -2.92 -5.53 12.74
N ARG A 48 -2.21 -5.95 13.81
CA ARG A 48 -2.12 -5.20 15.07
C ARG A 48 -1.06 -5.76 16.02
N ALA A 49 -0.75 -4.98 17.05
CA ALA A 49 -0.01 -5.43 18.22
C ALA A 49 -0.99 -5.74 19.36
N GLU A 50 -0.68 -6.75 20.16
CA GLU A 50 -1.46 -7.16 21.33
C GLU A 50 -0.54 -7.39 22.53
N THR A 51 -1.05 -7.14 23.74
CA THR A 51 -0.33 -7.37 24.99
C THR A 51 -1.15 -8.33 25.84
N LEU A 52 -0.71 -9.58 25.94
CA LEU A 52 -1.47 -10.64 26.62
C LEU A 52 -0.73 -11.14 27.87
N PRO A 53 -1.46 -11.46 28.96
CA PRO A 53 -0.87 -12.10 30.12
C PRO A 53 -0.49 -13.55 29.80
N CYS A 54 0.66 -13.99 30.29
CA CYS A 54 1.17 -15.35 30.21
C CYS A 54 1.54 -15.83 31.61
N GLU A 55 0.94 -16.94 32.06
CA GLU A 55 1.30 -17.56 33.34
C GLU A 55 2.58 -18.39 33.17
N GLU A 56 3.65 -17.98 33.84
CA GLU A 56 4.91 -18.71 33.90
C GLU A 56 5.12 -19.25 35.32
N ARG A 57 5.66 -20.46 35.41
CA ARG A 57 5.99 -21.07 36.72
C ARG A 57 7.27 -20.43 37.24
N VAL A 58 7.21 -19.89 38.44
CA VAL A 58 8.37 -19.30 39.13
C VAL A 58 8.70 -20.13 40.37
N GLY A 59 9.86 -20.78 40.35
CA GLY A 59 10.32 -21.65 41.44
C GLY A 59 9.52 -22.95 41.58
N PHE A 60 9.46 -23.49 42.81
CA PHE A 60 8.84 -24.80 43.11
C PHE A 60 7.33 -24.74 43.42
N THR A 61 6.77 -23.57 43.73
CA THR A 61 5.34 -23.44 44.08
C THR A 61 4.68 -22.16 43.57
N GLY A 62 5.44 -21.24 42.97
CA GLY A 62 4.93 -19.96 42.50
C GLY A 62 4.46 -19.99 41.04
N LYS A 63 3.45 -19.19 40.74
CA LYS A 63 3.08 -18.77 39.38
C LYS A 63 3.21 -17.25 39.31
N THR A 64 3.72 -16.74 38.21
CA THR A 64 3.79 -15.30 37.92
C THR A 64 3.15 -15.02 36.57
N THR A 65 2.41 -13.92 36.48
CA THR A 65 1.84 -13.45 35.23
C THR A 65 2.80 -12.45 34.58
N THR A 66 3.38 -12.84 33.45
CA THR A 66 4.24 -11.99 32.62
C THR A 66 3.43 -11.48 31.43
N TYR A 67 3.48 -10.18 31.13
CA TYR A 67 2.82 -9.64 29.94
C TYR A 67 3.73 -9.76 28.71
N GLN A 68 3.20 -10.38 27.65
CA GLN A 68 3.88 -10.61 26.39
C GLN A 68 3.32 -9.69 25.32
N ASN A 69 4.19 -8.89 24.69
CA ASN A 69 3.84 -8.11 23.51
C ASN A 69 3.99 -8.97 22.26
N LEU A 70 2.92 -9.09 21.48
CA LEU A 70 2.81 -9.92 20.29
C LEU A 70 2.39 -9.06 19.10
N LEU A 71 2.84 -9.42 17.92
CA LEU A 71 2.46 -8.82 16.64
C LEU A 71 1.66 -9.86 15.86
N ILE A 72 0.48 -9.46 15.41
CA ILE A 72 -0.46 -10.31 14.69
C ILE A 72 -0.43 -9.91 13.23
N PHE A 73 -0.23 -10.91 12.38
CA PHE A 73 -0.27 -10.79 10.95
C PHE A 73 -1.34 -11.71 10.38
N ARG A 74 -1.83 -11.36 9.19
CA ARG A 74 -2.75 -12.20 8.42
C ARG A 74 -2.28 -12.30 6.98
N ARG A 75 -2.64 -13.37 6.28
CA ARG A 75 -2.57 -13.43 4.82
C ARG A 75 -3.83 -14.09 4.27
N VAL A 76 -4.22 -13.71 3.07
CA VAL A 76 -5.33 -14.37 2.37
C VAL A 76 -4.86 -15.76 1.95
N VAL A 77 -5.61 -16.78 2.36
CA VAL A 77 -5.47 -18.11 1.77
C VAL A 77 -6.30 -18.07 0.51
N GLU A 78 -5.64 -17.93 -0.63
CA GLU A 78 -6.26 -18.26 -1.90
C GLU A 78 -6.68 -19.73 -1.79
N GLU A 79 -7.99 -19.97 -1.61
CA GLU A 79 -8.51 -21.23 -2.13
C GLU A 79 -8.08 -21.22 -3.59
N ALA A 80 -7.61 -22.35 -4.12
CA ALA A 80 -7.52 -22.54 -5.55
C ALA A 80 -8.95 -22.43 -6.11
N GLN A 81 -9.50 -21.22 -6.17
CA GLN A 81 -10.39 -20.80 -7.19
C GLN A 81 -9.53 -21.04 -8.40
N THR A 82 -9.79 -22.18 -9.06
CA THR A 82 -9.50 -22.41 -10.46
C THR A 82 -9.49 -21.04 -11.08
N THR A 83 -8.28 -20.49 -11.28
CA THR A 83 -8.13 -19.33 -12.12
C THR A 83 -8.93 -19.72 -13.33
N ASP A 84 -9.91 -18.89 -13.69
CA ASP A 84 -10.56 -18.95 -14.98
C ASP A 84 -9.46 -18.63 -16.01
N ARG A 85 -8.50 -19.54 -16.10
CA ARG A 85 -7.44 -19.60 -17.06
C ARG A 85 -8.22 -20.10 -18.25
N LEU A 86 -8.75 -19.13 -18.98
CA LEU A 86 -9.23 -19.28 -20.33
C LEU A 86 -8.35 -20.37 -20.98
N PRO A 87 -8.93 -21.54 -21.33
CA PRO A 87 -8.18 -22.65 -21.87
C PRO A 87 -7.17 -22.17 -22.91
N ALA A 88 -5.96 -22.72 -22.88
CA ALA A 88 -4.89 -22.29 -23.78
C ALA A 88 -5.30 -22.38 -25.27
N ASP A 89 -6.33 -23.19 -25.55
CA ASP A 89 -6.90 -23.47 -26.87
C ASP A 89 -8.14 -22.61 -27.20
N LEU A 90 -8.39 -21.53 -26.48
CA LEU A 90 -9.47 -20.62 -26.85
C LEU A 90 -9.17 -19.91 -28.17
N PRO A 91 -10.13 -19.91 -29.12
CA PRO A 91 -10.00 -19.19 -30.38
C PRO A 91 -9.66 -17.71 -30.13
N ALA A 92 -8.79 -17.15 -30.97
CA ALA A 92 -8.30 -15.78 -30.84
C ALA A 92 -9.43 -14.73 -30.72
N PHE A 93 -10.58 -14.99 -31.32
CA PHE A 93 -11.77 -14.12 -31.27
C PHE A 93 -12.41 -13.98 -29.88
N PHE A 94 -12.18 -14.95 -28.96
CA PHE A 94 -12.66 -14.89 -27.58
C PHE A 94 -11.60 -14.36 -26.60
N ARG A 95 -10.40 -14.03 -27.10
CA ARG A 95 -9.35 -13.44 -26.28
C ARG A 95 -9.57 -11.93 -26.23
N PRO A 96 -9.70 -11.30 -25.05
CA PRO A 96 -9.73 -9.84 -24.98
C PRO A 96 -8.41 -9.32 -25.56
N GLU A 97 -8.48 -8.51 -26.63
CA GLU A 97 -7.29 -7.95 -27.26
C GLU A 97 -6.48 -7.19 -26.21
N GLY A 98 -5.20 -7.57 -26.08
CA GLY A 98 -4.28 -6.92 -25.17
C GLY A 98 -4.21 -5.43 -25.49
N THR A 99 -4.19 -4.60 -24.44
CA THR A 99 -3.97 -3.15 -24.58
C THR A 99 -2.80 -2.91 -25.52
N PRO A 100 -3.00 -2.19 -26.64
CA PRO A 100 -1.94 -2.00 -27.63
C PRO A 100 -0.75 -1.32 -26.96
N ALA A 101 0.45 -1.83 -27.22
CA ALA A 101 1.68 -1.21 -26.78
C ALA A 101 1.72 0.25 -27.27
N PRO A 102 2.24 1.21 -26.48
CA PRO A 102 2.18 2.65 -26.77
C PRO A 102 2.78 3.02 -28.14
N SER A 103 3.69 2.19 -28.68
CA SER A 103 4.27 2.37 -30.01
C SER A 103 3.26 2.21 -31.16
N ALA A 104 2.26 1.34 -31.02
CA ALA A 104 1.23 1.13 -32.04
C ALA A 104 0.27 2.34 -32.12
N LEU A 105 -0.11 2.91 -30.98
CA LEU A 105 -0.89 4.15 -30.93
C LEU A 105 -0.13 5.32 -31.58
N ALA A 106 1.17 5.43 -31.32
CA ALA A 106 1.99 6.51 -31.85
C ALA A 106 2.13 6.47 -33.38
N SER A 107 2.11 5.28 -33.98
CA SER A 107 2.18 5.12 -35.44
C SER A 107 0.86 5.51 -36.11
N SER A 108 -0.28 5.19 -35.51
CA SER A 108 -1.59 5.62 -36.03
C SER A 108 -1.78 7.14 -35.95
N LEU A 109 -1.22 7.80 -34.93
CA LEU A 109 -1.23 9.26 -34.82
C LEU A 109 -0.34 9.95 -35.87
N ARG A 110 0.74 9.31 -36.31
CA ARG A 110 1.62 9.85 -37.35
C ARG A 110 1.05 9.71 -38.75
N SER A 111 0.30 8.63 -39.02
CA SER A 111 -0.35 8.45 -40.32
C SER A 111 -1.48 9.46 -40.60
N GLY A 112 -2.00 10.13 -39.56
CA GLY A 112 -2.96 11.24 -39.71
C GLY A 112 -2.31 12.64 -39.82
N ALA A 113 -0.98 12.74 -39.77
CA ALA A 113 -0.29 14.03 -39.68
C ALA A 113 0.13 14.62 -41.05
N ASP A 114 -0.19 13.97 -42.16
CA ASP A 114 0.23 14.41 -43.52
C ASP A 114 -0.85 15.20 -44.29
N GLU A 115 -2.04 15.41 -43.71
CA GLU A 115 -3.06 16.32 -44.27
C GLU A 115 -3.37 17.44 -43.27
N GLY A 116 -2.61 18.54 -43.32
CA GLY A 116 -3.04 19.78 -42.65
C GLY A 116 -1.94 20.65 -42.06
N GLN A 117 -0.96 21.08 -42.86
CA GLN A 117 -0.28 22.36 -42.58
C GLN A 117 -1.30 23.51 -42.70
N ARG A 118 -2.02 23.80 -41.62
CA ARG A 118 -2.61 25.12 -41.37
C ARG A 118 -2.30 25.50 -39.93
N GLY A 119 -1.48 26.55 -39.78
CA GLY A 119 -0.97 27.01 -38.50
C GLY A 119 -2.08 27.29 -37.50
N LEU A 120 -1.95 26.71 -36.30
CA LEU A 120 -2.76 27.03 -35.13
C LEU A 120 -2.02 28.10 -34.33
N THR A 121 -2.23 29.37 -34.65
CA THR A 121 -1.95 30.46 -33.70
C THR A 121 -3.17 30.63 -32.81
N ALA A 122 -3.13 30.07 -31.60
CA ALA A 122 -4.14 30.34 -30.59
C ALA A 122 -3.80 31.66 -29.86
N GLN A 123 -4.29 32.78 -30.38
CA GLN A 123 -4.49 33.99 -29.59
C GLN A 123 -5.97 34.07 -29.22
N ALA A 124 -6.29 33.66 -27.99
CA ALA A 124 -7.60 33.94 -27.39
C ALA A 124 -7.52 35.33 -26.75
N PRO A 125 -8.44 36.28 -27.03
CA PRO A 125 -8.50 37.52 -26.29
C PRO A 125 -8.93 37.22 -24.85
N GLU A 126 -8.13 37.64 -23.88
CA GLU A 126 -8.48 37.56 -22.47
C GLU A 126 -9.72 38.44 -22.21
N GLY A 127 -10.85 37.79 -21.96
CA GLY A 127 -12.07 38.45 -21.50
C GLY A 127 -11.90 38.97 -20.08
N GLN A 128 -12.35 40.19 -19.84
CA GLN A 128 -12.23 40.88 -18.55
C GLN A 128 -13.01 40.13 -17.46
N ALA A 129 -12.30 39.54 -16.49
CA ALA A 129 -12.92 38.87 -15.35
C ALA A 129 -13.60 39.90 -14.42
N PRO A 130 -14.85 39.68 -13.97
CA PRO A 130 -15.50 40.58 -13.03
C PRO A 130 -14.77 40.54 -11.68
N SER A 131 -14.46 41.71 -11.12
CA SER A 131 -13.78 41.84 -9.83
C SER A 131 -14.69 41.33 -8.70
N LEU A 132 -14.27 40.28 -8.00
CA LEU A 132 -14.89 39.89 -6.73
C LEU A 132 -14.53 40.95 -5.68
N GLY A 133 -15.55 41.66 -5.19
CA GLY A 133 -15.39 42.63 -4.11
C GLY A 133 -14.95 41.97 -2.79
N PRO A 134 -14.31 42.72 -1.89
CA PRO A 134 -13.82 42.17 -0.63
C PRO A 134 -14.97 41.64 0.23
N ALA A 135 -14.75 40.48 0.86
CA ALA A 135 -15.66 39.94 1.86
C ALA A 135 -15.79 40.94 3.02
N ARG A 136 -17.01 41.49 3.23
CA ARG A 136 -17.29 42.31 4.42
C ARG A 136 -17.19 41.42 5.65
N GLY A 137 -16.11 41.56 6.40
CA GLY A 137 -16.05 41.20 7.80
C GLY A 137 -16.89 42.19 8.60
N GLY A 138 -18.08 41.77 9.02
CA GLY A 138 -18.90 42.47 9.99
C GLY A 138 -18.87 41.72 11.32
N LEU A 139 -18.12 42.24 12.28
CA LEU A 139 -18.20 41.88 13.69
C LEU A 139 -19.42 42.55 14.36
N ALA A 140 -19.99 41.81 15.32
CA ALA A 140 -20.52 42.26 16.62
C ALA A 140 -21.97 42.77 16.78
N ALA A 141 -22.50 42.34 17.95
CA ALA A 141 -23.68 42.77 18.73
C ALA A 141 -25.05 42.47 18.10
N GLU A 142 -25.99 41.84 18.80
CA GLU A 142 -26.45 42.07 20.18
C GLU A 142 -26.87 40.76 20.88
#